data_AF-A0A356WFR1-F1
#
_entry.id   AF-A0A356WFR1-F1
#
_cell.length_a   1.000
_cell.length_b   1.000
_cell.length_c   1.000
_cell.angle_alpha   90.00
_cell.angle_beta   90.00
_cell.angle_gamma   90.00
#
_symmetry.space_group_name_H-M   'P 1'
#
loop_
_entity.id
_entity.type
_entity.pdbx_description
1 polymer ?
#
loop_
_entity_poly.entity_id
_entity_poly.type
_entity_poly.pdbx_seq_one_letter_code
_entity_poly.pdbx_strand_id
1 'polypeptide(L)'
;MNDDLNTPVAMGVLFDAVRRANVAVDAGDNQTAASVASAVREMCAAIGLQLDVAKDIDADALAKAVALDAARAAKDFATADKLRAELQALGYLVETTKAGTTLRHN
;
A
#
# COMPACT_ATOMS: atom_id res chain seq x y z
N MET A 1 6.72 0.03 -28.18
CA MET A 1 7.20 1.43 -28.18
C MET A 1 7.43 1.91 -29.61
N ASN A 2 6.45 1.72 -30.52
CA ASN A 2 6.58 2.09 -31.94
C ASN A 2 5.80 3.38 -32.27
N ASP A 3 5.34 4.09 -31.24
CA ASP A 3 4.44 5.24 -31.36
C ASP A 3 5.02 6.39 -30.50
N ASP A 4 6.10 6.97 -31.02
CA ASP A 4 6.73 8.24 -30.64
C ASP A 4 6.60 8.65 -29.15
N LEU A 5 7.10 7.80 -28.23
CA LEU A 5 7.05 8.03 -26.77
C LEU A 5 5.66 8.49 -26.25
N ASN A 6 4.57 7.90 -26.75
CA ASN A 6 3.21 8.22 -26.31
C ASN A 6 2.99 7.79 -24.84
N THR A 7 3.44 8.64 -23.91
CA THR A 7 3.42 8.39 -22.46
C THR A 7 2.02 8.15 -21.90
N PRO A 8 0.93 8.79 -22.37
CA PRO A 8 -0.43 8.46 -21.93
C PRO A 8 -0.83 6.99 -22.19
N VAL A 9 -0.52 6.47 -23.38
CA VAL A 9 -0.83 5.07 -23.72
C VAL A 9 0.04 4.11 -22.90
N ALA A 10 1.33 4.44 -22.73
CA ALA A 10 2.22 3.66 -21.87
C ALA A 10 1.75 3.62 -20.40
N MET A 11 1.26 4.75 -19.87
CA MET A 11 0.68 4.82 -18.53
C MET A 11 -0.59 3.97 -18.40
N GLY A 12 -1.46 3.95 -19.42
CA GLY A 12 -2.64 3.08 -19.43
C GLY A 12 -2.29 1.59 -19.29
N VAL A 13 -1.30 1.13 -20.08
CA VAL A 13 -0.80 -0.25 -20.01
C VAL A 13 -0.18 -0.55 -18.64
N LEU A 14 0.54 0.41 -18.06
CA LEU A 14 1.15 0.28 -16.73
C LEU A 14 0.07 0.09 -15.63
N PHE A 15 -0.99 0.91 -15.64
CA PHE A 15 -2.08 0.78 -14.68
C PHE A 15 -2.84 -0.54 -14.81
N ASP A 16 -3.05 -1.02 -16.04
CA ASP A 16 -3.66 -2.33 -16.28
C ASP A 16 -2.79 -3.47 -15.75
N ALA A 17 -1.47 -3.38 -15.91
CA ALA A 17 -0.53 -4.35 -15.35
C ALA A 17 -0.56 -4.35 -13.81
N VAL A 18 -0.56 -3.17 -13.17
CA VAL A 18 -0.71 -3.04 -11.71
C VAL A 18 -2.03 -3.67 -11.24
N ARG A 19 -3.12 -3.42 -11.96
CA ARG A 19 -4.43 -4.00 -11.62
C ARG A 19 -4.41 -5.52 -11.67
N ARG A 20 -3.79 -6.12 -12.69
CA ARG A 20 -3.63 -7.58 -12.80
C ARG A 20 -2.80 -8.15 -11.66
N ALA A 21 -1.71 -7.47 -11.26
CA ALA A 21 -0.91 -7.89 -10.13
C ALA A 21 -1.76 -7.93 -8.84
N ASN A 22 -2.56 -6.89 -8.58
CA ASN A 22 -3.43 -6.84 -7.39
C ASN A 22 -4.49 -7.96 -7.42
N VAL A 23 -5.13 -8.20 -8.56
CA VAL A 23 -6.11 -9.30 -8.69
C VAL A 23 -5.46 -10.67 -8.42
N ALA A 24 -4.21 -10.88 -8.87
CA ALA A 24 -3.48 -12.11 -8.58
C ALA A 24 -3.14 -12.26 -7.09
N VAL A 25 -2.77 -11.16 -6.41
CA VAL A 25 -2.58 -11.15 -4.94
C VAL A 25 -3.88 -11.51 -4.22
N ASP A 26 -4.99 -10.89 -4.60
CA ASP A 26 -6.30 -11.15 -3.98
C ASP A 26 -6.75 -12.61 -4.20
N ALA A 27 -6.35 -13.22 -5.31
CA ALA A 27 -6.61 -14.64 -5.62
C ALA A 27 -5.62 -15.62 -4.98
N GLY A 28 -4.57 -15.12 -4.30
CA GLY A 28 -3.49 -15.94 -3.73
C GLY A 28 -2.50 -16.50 -4.75
N ASP A 29 -2.55 -16.05 -6.00
CA ASP A 29 -1.61 -16.43 -7.06
C ASP A 29 -0.35 -15.55 -6.98
N ASN A 30 0.50 -15.89 -6.01
CA ASN A 30 1.74 -15.16 -5.74
C ASN A 30 2.74 -15.22 -6.90
N GLN A 31 2.71 -16.25 -7.73
CA GLN A 31 3.62 -16.40 -8.87
C GLN A 31 3.26 -15.39 -9.97
N THR A 32 1.98 -15.31 -10.33
CA THR A 32 1.50 -14.32 -11.30
C THR A 32 1.68 -12.91 -10.74
N ALA A 33 1.36 -12.67 -9.47
CA ALA A 33 1.57 -11.37 -8.84
C ALA A 33 3.03 -10.92 -8.90
N ALA A 34 3.98 -11.79 -8.54
CA ALA A 34 5.41 -11.47 -8.55
C ALA A 34 5.94 -11.19 -9.96
N SER A 35 5.57 -12.01 -10.95
CA SER A 35 6.02 -11.83 -12.34
C SER A 35 5.50 -10.53 -12.94
N VAL A 36 4.21 -10.21 -12.76
CA VAL A 36 3.62 -8.96 -13.26
C VAL A 36 4.21 -7.75 -12.55
N ALA A 37 4.41 -7.81 -11.23
CA ALA A 37 5.05 -6.73 -10.47
C ALA A 37 6.51 -6.50 -10.89
N SER A 38 7.24 -7.53 -11.32
CA SER A 38 8.59 -7.38 -11.89
C SER A 38 8.54 -6.63 -13.23
N ALA A 39 7.63 -7.01 -14.13
CA ALA A 39 7.45 -6.32 -15.40
C ALA A 39 7.06 -4.84 -15.21
N VAL A 40 6.20 -4.53 -14.23
CA VAL A 40 5.86 -3.14 -13.87
C VAL A 40 7.09 -2.36 -13.41
N ARG A 41 7.94 -2.95 -12.57
CA ARG A 41 9.19 -2.32 -12.13
C ARG A 41 10.12 -2.01 -13.30
N GLU A 42 10.27 -2.94 -14.23
CA GLU A 42 11.09 -2.73 -15.44
C GLU A 42 10.52 -1.62 -16.34
N MET A 43 9.20 -1.58 -16.53
CA MET A 43 8.53 -0.52 -17.29
C MET A 43 8.73 0.85 -16.63
N CYS A 44 8.59 0.95 -15.31
CA CYS A 44 8.87 2.18 -14.56
C CYS A 44 10.32 2.63 -14.71
N ALA A 45 11.30 1.71 -14.57
CA ALA A 45 12.71 2.00 -14.73
C ALA A 45 13.04 2.52 -16.15
N ALA A 46 12.43 1.92 -17.18
CA ALA A 46 12.63 2.33 -18.57
C ALA A 46 12.13 3.76 -18.87
N ILE A 47 11.17 4.28 -18.10
CA ILE A 47 10.66 5.67 -18.21
C ILE A 47 11.17 6.59 -17.11
N GLY A 48 12.17 6.16 -16.33
CA GLY A 48 12.80 6.96 -15.27
C GLY A 48 11.97 7.12 -14.00
N LEU A 49 10.93 6.31 -13.79
CA LEU A 49 10.15 6.27 -12.55
C LEU A 49 10.82 5.32 -11.55
N GLN A 50 11.13 5.85 -10.36
CA GLN A 50 11.52 5.04 -9.22
C GLN A 50 10.28 4.71 -8.40
N LEU A 51 10.01 3.41 -8.24
CA LEU A 51 9.00 2.93 -7.32
C LEU A 51 9.62 2.86 -5.93
N ASP A 52 9.17 3.73 -5.03
CA ASP A 52 9.53 3.61 -3.62
C ASP A 52 8.98 2.30 -3.07
N VAL A 53 9.86 1.52 -2.46
CA VAL A 53 9.45 0.38 -1.64
C VAL A 53 8.79 0.96 -0.41
N ALA A 54 7.60 0.46 -0.05
CA ALA A 54 6.93 0.84 1.18
C ALA A 54 7.94 0.75 2.32
N LYS A 55 8.24 1.88 2.97
CA LYS A 55 9.14 1.92 4.13
C LYS A 55 8.59 0.98 5.19
N ASP A 56 9.49 0.20 5.79
CA ASP A 56 9.14 -0.62 6.96
C ASP A 56 8.45 0.28 7.99
N ILE A 57 7.25 -0.14 8.37
CA ILE A 57 6.49 0.52 9.43
C ILE A 57 7.20 0.21 10.74
N ASP A 58 7.47 1.23 11.53
CA ASP A 58 8.11 1.07 12.84
C ASP A 58 7.32 0.07 13.72
N ALA A 59 8.03 -0.80 14.43
CA ALA A 59 7.44 -1.78 15.34
C ALA A 59 6.55 -1.11 16.40
N ASP A 60 6.93 0.10 16.85
CA ASP A 60 6.12 0.90 17.77
C ASP A 60 4.80 1.37 17.15
N ALA A 61 4.82 1.72 15.85
CA ALA A 61 3.62 2.10 15.13
C ALA A 61 2.68 0.89 14.94
N LEU A 62 3.23 -0.28 14.60
CA LEU A 62 2.47 -1.54 14.54
C LEU A 62 1.84 -1.89 15.89
N ALA A 63 2.57 -1.76 17.00
CA ALA A 63 2.04 -2.00 18.35
C ALA A 63 0.87 -1.06 18.68
N LYS A 64 0.96 0.22 18.29
CA LYS A 64 -0.14 1.19 18.44
C LYS A 64 -1.35 0.86 17.56
N ALA A 65 -1.15 0.33 16.36
CA ALA A 65 -2.25 -0.14 15.51
C ALA A 65 -3.01 -1.32 16.14
N VAL A 66 -2.29 -2.28 16.71
CA VAL A 66 -2.90 -3.41 17.44
C VAL A 66 -3.66 -2.93 18.68
N ALA A 67 -3.08 -1.99 19.44
CA ALA A 67 -3.75 -1.38 20.59
C ALA A 67 -5.01 -0.60 20.18
N LEU A 68 -5.00 0.03 19.01
CA LEU A 68 -6.15 0.73 18.45
C LEU A 68 -7.28 -0.27 18.11
N ASP A 69 -6.95 -1.39 17.47
CA ASP A 69 -7.93 -2.45 17.19
C ASP A 69 -8.53 -3.05 18.48
N ALA A 70 -7.69 -3.26 19.51
CA ALA A 70 -8.15 -3.70 20.83
C ALA A 70 -9.09 -2.69 21.51
N ALA A 71 -8.75 -1.39 21.46
CA ALA A 71 -9.60 -0.33 21.99
C ALA A 71 -10.95 -0.25 21.24
N ARG A 72 -10.94 -0.41 19.92
CA ARG A 72 -12.18 -0.47 19.11
C ARG A 72 -13.02 -1.70 19.44
N ALA A 73 -12.41 -2.87 19.67
CA ALA A 73 -13.11 -4.08 20.09
C ALA A 73 -13.74 -3.93 21.48
N ALA A 74 -13.05 -3.24 22.39
CA ALA A 74 -13.53 -2.90 23.73
C ALA A 74 -14.56 -1.75 23.77
N LYS A 75 -14.88 -1.14 22.61
CA LYS A 75 -15.71 0.08 22.48
C LYS A 75 -15.16 1.30 23.24
N ASP A 76 -13.85 1.32 23.50
CA ASP A 76 -13.15 2.47 24.07
C ASP A 76 -12.73 3.42 22.95
N PHE A 77 -13.70 4.22 22.50
CA PHE A 77 -13.49 5.18 21.42
C PHE A 77 -12.54 6.32 21.80
N ALA A 78 -12.45 6.69 23.08
CA ALA A 78 -11.55 7.74 23.55
C ALA A 78 -10.08 7.32 23.40
N THR A 79 -9.75 6.09 23.81
CA THR A 79 -8.40 5.55 23.65
C THR A 79 -8.06 5.30 22.19
N ALA A 80 -9.02 4.81 21.38
CA ALA A 80 -8.82 4.60 19.95
C ALA A 80 -8.50 5.91 19.19
N ASP A 81 -9.22 7.00 19.50
CA ASP A 81 -8.95 8.29 18.86
C ASP A 81 -7.61 8.91 19.31
N LYS A 82 -7.22 8.72 20.57
CA LYS A 82 -5.89 9.13 21.04
C LYS A 82 -4.78 8.40 20.28
N LEU A 83 -4.88 7.08 20.15
CA LEU A 83 -3.90 6.27 19.40
C LEU A 83 -3.86 6.65 17.92
N ARG A 84 -5.02 6.94 17.31
CA ARG A 84 -5.08 7.43 15.93
C ARG A 84 -4.35 8.76 15.77
N ALA A 85 -4.57 9.71 16.68
CA ALA A 85 -3.92 11.01 16.65
C ALA A 85 -2.39 10.89 16.83
N GLU A 86 -1.92 10.00 17.71
CA GLU A 86 -0.50 9.73 17.89
C GLU A 86 0.16 9.14 16.63
N LEU A 87 -0.52 8.19 15.96
CA LEU A 87 -0.04 7.61 14.71
C LEU A 87 0.00 8.65 13.58
N GLN A 88 -1.03 9.50 13.49
CA GLN A 88 -1.05 10.62 12.54
C GLN A 88 0.06 11.64 12.81
N ALA A 89 0.34 11.94 14.08
CA ALA A 89 1.44 12.84 14.47
C ALA A 89 2.82 12.28 14.13
N LEU A 90 2.97 10.95 14.10
CA LEU A 90 4.16 10.25 13.62
C LEU A 90 4.26 10.22 12.08
N GLY A 91 3.30 10.80 11.36
CA GLY A 91 3.29 10.83 9.90
C GLY A 91 2.71 9.58 9.25
N TYR A 92 1.96 8.76 10.00
CA TYR A 92 1.28 7.59 9.45
C TYR A 92 -0.19 7.90 9.11
N LEU A 93 -0.59 7.55 7.90
CA LEU A 93 -1.98 7.41 7.51
C LEU A 93 -2.54 6.11 8.13
N VAL A 94 -3.54 6.25 8.98
CA VAL A 94 -4.20 5.13 9.68
C VAL A 94 -5.52 4.80 8.98
N GLU A 95 -5.56 3.66 8.28
CA GLU A 95 -6.76 3.14 7.65
C GLU A 95 -7.33 1.98 8.48
N THR A 96 -8.51 2.19 9.04
CA THR A 96 -9.19 1.18 9.86
C THR A 96 -10.22 0.43 9.03
N THR A 97 -9.97 -0.85 8.74
CA THR A 97 -10.89 -1.72 8.00
C THR A 97 -11.55 -2.74 8.93
N LYS A 98 -12.46 -3.57 8.41
CA LYS A 98 -13.03 -4.70 9.17
C LYS A 98 -12.01 -5.82 9.43
N ALA A 99 -10.95 -5.89 8.64
CA ALA A 99 -9.89 -6.89 8.77
C ALA A 99 -8.78 -6.47 9.76
N GLY A 100 -8.74 -5.19 10.13
CA GLY A 100 -7.75 -4.62 11.05
C GLY A 100 -7.33 -3.21 10.64
N THR A 101 -6.40 -2.65 11.41
CA THR A 101 -5.79 -1.34 11.15
C THR A 101 -4.55 -1.48 10.27
N THR A 102 -4.56 -0.83 9.10
CA THR A 102 -3.41 -0.74 8.19
C THR A 102 -2.78 0.64 8.30
N LEU A 103 -1.45 0.69 8.45
CA LEU A 103 -0.68 1.92 8.48
C LEU A 103 0.03 2.13 7.14
N ARG A 104 0.07 3.38 6.67
CA ARG A 104 0.89 3.80 5.53
C ARG A 104 1.65 5.05 5.88
N HIS A 105 2.92 5.16 5.50
CA HIS A 105 3.64 6.42 5.62
C HIS A 105 3.04 7.44 4.64
N ASN A 106 2.87 8.68 5.11
CA ASN A 106 2.54 9.83 4.27
C ASN A 106 3.81 10.46 3.66
#